data_AF-A0A0N4SVZ0-F1
#
_entry.id   AF-A0A0N4SVZ0-F1
#
_cell.length_a   1.000
_cell.length_b   1.000
_cell.length_c   1.000
_cell.angle_alpha   90.00
_cell.angle_beta   90.00
_cell.angle_gamma   90.00
#
_symmetry.space_group_name_H-M   'P 1'
#
loop_
_entity.id
_entity.type
_entity.pdbx_description
1 polymer ?
#
loop_
_entity_poly.entity_id
_entity_poly.type
_entity_poly.pdbx_seq_one_letter_code
_entity_poly.pdbx_strand_id
1 'polypeptide(L)' 'MHFRIFVGARIYHTIAYLTPLPQPNRGLAFFVGYGVTLSMAYRLLRSRLYL' A
#
# COMPACT_ATOMS: atom_id res chain seq x y z
N MET A 1 12.43 5.62 0.82
CA MET A 1 11.33 5.75 -0.17
C MET A 1 10.12 4.86 0.14
N HIS A 2 10.27 3.56 0.43
CA HIS A 2 9.12 2.64 0.60
C HIS A 2 8.16 3.02 1.75
N PHE A 3 8.69 3.50 2.88
CA PHE A 3 7.88 3.97 4.02
C PHE A 3 6.99 5.18 3.67
N ARG A 4 7.48 6.07 2.79
CA ARG A 4 6.73 7.25 2.33
C ARG A 4 5.54 6.85 1.45
N ILE A 5 5.74 5.84 0.59
CA ILE A 5 4.69 5.29 -0.29
C ILE A 5 3.64 4.54 0.55
N PHE A 6 4.05 3.80 1.58
CA PHE A 6 3.13 3.13 2.50
C PHE A 6 2.24 4.12 3.26
N VAL A 7 2.83 5.18 3.82
CA VAL A 7 2.09 6.26 4.50
C VAL A 7 1.10 6.94 3.54
N GLY A 8 1.54 7.28 2.32
CA GLY A 8 0.67 7.87 1.31
C GLY A 8 -0.51 6.96 0.92
N ALA A 9 -0.26 5.66 0.73
CA ALA A 9 -1.30 4.68 0.43
C ALA A 9 -2.31 4.52 1.57
N ARG A 10 -1.86 4.55 2.84
CA ARG A 10 -2.74 4.49 4.01
C ARG A 10 -3.63 5.72 4.16
N ILE A 11 -3.08 6.92 3.94
CA ILE A 11 -3.82 8.19 3.97
C ILE A 11 -4.87 8.20 2.84
N TYR A 12 -4.49 7.83 1.61
CA TYR A 12 -5.44 7.72 0.50
C TYR A 12 -6.56 6.71 0.78
N HIS A 13 -6.22 5.56 1.37
CA HIS A 13 -7.21 4.55 1.74
C HIS A 13 -8.21 5.08 2.78
N THR A 14 -7.76 5.89 3.75
CA THR A 14 -8.66 6.50 4.75
C THR A 14 -9.57 7.55 4.12
N ILE A 15 -9.04 8.41 3.25
CA ILE A 15 -9.81 9.43 2.52
C ILE A 15 -10.86 8.77 1.61
N ALA A 16 -10.48 7.70 0.90
CA ALA A 16 -11.38 6.92 0.06
C ALA A 16 -12.49 6.20 0.83
N TYR A 17 -12.29 5.97 2.13
CA TYR A 17 -13.29 5.38 3.02
C TYR A 17 -14.26 6.42 3.58
N LEU A 18 -13.75 7.61 3.93
CA LEU A 18 -14.51 8.70 4.56
C LEU A 18 -15.33 9.53 3.57
N THR A 19 -14.90 9.60 2.31
CA THR A 19 -15.69 10.22 1.24
C THR A 19 -16.55 9.16 0.55
N PRO A 20 -17.82 9.45 0.20
CA PRO A 20 -18.70 8.50 -0.49
C PRO A 20 -18.31 8.38 -1.97
N LEU A 21 -17.06 8.02 -2.22
CA LEU A 21 -16.57 7.69 -3.54
C LEU A 21 -17.27 6.41 -4.01
N PRO A 22 -17.88 6.41 -5.21
CA PRO A 22 -18.53 5.22 -5.75
C PRO A 22 -17.51 4.07 -5.83
N GLN A 23 -17.97 2.85 -5.56
CA GLN A 23 -17.18 1.63 -5.81
C GLN A 23 -16.74 1.68 -7.29
N PRO A 24 -15.44 1.54 -7.61
CA PRO A 24 -14.52 0.51 -7.09
C PRO A 24 -13.32 1.03 -6.27
N ASN A 25 -13.35 2.31 -5.88
CA ASN A 25 -12.19 3.00 -5.29
C ASN A 25 -11.67 2.37 -3.98
N ARG A 26 -12.55 1.70 -3.22
CA ARG A 26 -12.20 0.96 -1.99
C ARG A 26 -11.32 -0.26 -2.28
N GLY A 27 -11.62 -1.00 -3.35
CA GLY A 27 -10.83 -2.15 -3.78
C GLY A 27 -9.46 -1.73 -4.31
N LEU A 28 -9.41 -0.69 -5.14
CA LEU A 28 -8.16 -0.13 -5.64
C LEU A 28 -7.25 0.35 -4.50
N ALA A 29 -7.80 1.05 -3.50
CA ALA A 29 -7.02 1.49 -2.34
C ALA A 29 -6.48 0.32 -1.50
N PHE A 30 -7.24 -0.78 -1.38
CA PHE A 30 -6.77 -2.00 -0.71
C PHE A 30 -5.63 -2.68 -1.48
N PHE A 31 -5.79 -2.88 -2.80
CA PHE A 31 -4.75 -3.48 -3.64
C PHE A 31 -3.45 -2.65 -3.65
N VAL A 32 -3.55 -1.32 -3.67
CA VAL A 32 -2.38 -0.43 -3.55
C VAL A 32 -1.67 -0.62 -2.20
N GLY A 33 -2.42 -0.65 -1.10
CA GLY A 33 -1.84 -0.91 0.23
C GLY A 33 -1.19 -2.29 0.35
N TYR A 34 -1.82 -3.32 -0.23
CA TYR A 34 -1.31 -4.68 -0.25
C TYR A 34 -0.05 -4.82 -1.11
N GLY A 35 -0.03 -4.20 -2.30
CA GLY A 35 1.11 -4.17 -3.21
C GLY A 35 2.35 -3.52 -2.61
N VAL A 36 2.18 -2.43 -1.84
CA VAL A 36 3.29 -1.79 -1.12
C VAL A 36 3.84 -2.69 -0.02
N THR A 37 2.97 -3.42 0.68
CA THR A 37 3.36 -4.36 1.74
C THR A 37 4.17 -5.53 1.16
N LEU A 38 3.70 -6.12 0.05
CA LEU A 38 4.42 -7.17 -0.68
C LEU A 38 5.76 -6.67 -1.23
N SER A 39 5.80 -5.45 -1.78
CA SER A 39 7.04 -4.84 -2.28
C SER A 39 8.09 -4.66 -1.17
N MET A 40 7.68 -4.18 0.02
CA MET A 40 8.58 -4.11 1.18
C MET A 40 9.03 -5.48 1.67
N ALA A 41 8.11 -6.45 1.77
CA ALA A 41 8.43 -7.81 2.20
C ALA A 41 9.44 -8.46 1.24
N TYR A 42 9.21 -8.39 -0.07
CA TYR A 42 10.10 -8.92 -1.09
C TYR A 42 11.49 -8.28 -1.02
N ARG A 43 11.57 -6.95 -0.86
CA ARG A 43 12.86 -6.26 -0.79
C ARG A 43 13.62 -6.58 0.49
N LEU A 44 12.93 -6.73 1.62
CA LEU A 44 13.54 -7.12 2.90
C LEU A 44 14.06 -8.55 2.83
N LEU A 45 13.24 -9.49 2.36
CA LEU A 45 13.63 -10.89 2.17
C LEU A 45 14.80 -10.98 1.21
N ARG A 46 14.73 -10.35 0.03
CA ARG A 46 15.83 -10.37 -0.93
C ARG A 46 17.12 -9.78 -0.36
N SER A 47 17.06 -8.68 0.39
CA SER A 47 18.25 -8.01 0.93
C SER A 47 18.86 -8.69 2.16
N ARG A 48 18.10 -9.50 2.90
CA ARG A 48 18.56 -10.14 4.14
C ARG A 48 18.79 -11.65 4.00
N LEU A 49 18.07 -12.30 3.09
CA LEU A 49 18.18 -13.74 2.84
C LEU A 49 19.19 -14.06 1.73
N TYR A 50 19.40 -13.13 0.78
CA TYR A 50 20.38 -13.27 -0.29
C TYR A 50 21.31 -12.05 -0.23
N LEU A 51 22.55 -12.25 0.21
CA LEU A 51 23.57 -11.21 0.34
C LEU A 51 24.17 -10.87 -1.02
#